data_AF-B6A7Y1-F1
#
_entry.id   AF-B6A7Y1-F1
#
_cell.length_a   1.000
_cell.length_b   1.000
_cell.length_c   1.000
_cell.angle_alpha   90.00
_cell.angle_beta   90.00
_cell.angle_gamma   90.00
#
_symmetry.space_group_name_H-M   'P 1'
#
loop_
_entity.id
_entity.type
_entity.pdbx_description
1 polymer ?
#
loop_
_entity_poly.entity_id
_entity_poly.type
_entity_poly.pdbx_seq_one_letter_code
_entity_poly.pdbx_strand_id
1 'polypeptide(L)'
;GSSLQQVRAEAMGALVAKSGQLGEEIQSEESGSATGFGDDAQSVSWRVQNPNGLHVRPAAKLVEALAPFDAELLLEKSGKCVNPRSLNQLAILQVRKGDTIRLLARGAQAELALAAFEHLAQQHFGESVANGDNAELAGIMVPNGVVRGPILQLPPAMTAFIPRTISAEQVADEQQRLQRALIQTATDLESLAAQVGETLGEEFGEIFSAHQLLISDEELQST
;
A
#
# COMPACT_ATOMS: atom_id res chain seq x y z
N GLY A 1 0.74 -2.34 30.06
CA GLY A 1 0.93 -3.73 29.62
C GLY A 1 -0.36 -4.19 28.98
N SER A 2 -0.35 -4.32 27.66
CA SER A 2 -1.50 -4.81 26.89
C SER A 2 -1.86 -6.23 27.33
N SER A 3 -3.13 -6.61 27.23
CA SER A 3 -3.55 -7.96 27.64
C SER A 3 -2.91 -9.00 26.73
N LEU A 4 -2.74 -10.22 27.25
CA LEU A 4 -2.22 -11.36 26.48
C LEU A 4 -3.06 -11.66 25.22
N GLN A 5 -4.34 -11.31 25.26
CA GLN A 5 -5.25 -11.39 24.12
C GLN A 5 -4.95 -10.33 23.05
N GLN A 6 -4.61 -9.10 23.47
CA GLN A 6 -4.30 -8.00 22.57
C GLN A 6 -2.99 -8.24 21.81
N VAL A 7 -1.94 -8.67 22.53
CA VAL A 7 -0.65 -9.03 21.90
C VAL A 7 -0.81 -10.20 20.93
N ARG A 8 -1.68 -11.17 21.27
CA ARG A 8 -1.98 -12.30 20.37
C ARG A 8 -2.72 -11.85 19.11
N ALA A 9 -3.68 -10.94 19.22
CA ALA A 9 -4.42 -10.43 18.06
C ALA A 9 -3.50 -9.69 17.09
N GLU A 10 -2.62 -8.83 17.62
CA GLU A 10 -1.63 -8.08 16.83
C GLU A 10 -0.63 -9.01 16.12
N ALA A 11 -0.09 -10.00 16.83
CA ALA A 11 0.83 -10.98 16.25
C ALA A 11 0.16 -11.83 15.16
N MET A 12 -1.11 -12.20 15.35
CA MET A 12 -1.87 -12.93 14.34
C MET A 12 -2.16 -12.06 13.11
N GLY A 13 -2.47 -10.77 13.27
CA GLY A 13 -2.67 -9.83 12.16
C GLY A 13 -1.43 -9.72 11.26
N ALA A 14 -0.25 -9.55 11.86
CA ALA A 14 1.02 -9.50 11.13
C ALA A 14 1.33 -10.81 10.38
N LEU A 15 0.95 -11.97 10.96
CA LEU A 15 1.15 -13.28 10.36
C LEU A 15 0.21 -13.50 9.15
N VAL A 16 -1.04 -13.04 9.24
CA VAL A 16 -2.02 -13.12 8.15
C VAL A 16 -1.61 -12.26 6.95
N ALA A 17 -1.07 -11.06 7.19
CA ALA A 17 -0.53 -10.22 6.13
C ALA A 17 0.62 -10.92 5.38
N LYS A 18 1.47 -11.65 6.11
CA LYS A 18 2.66 -12.33 5.56
C LYS A 18 2.31 -13.65 4.87
N SER A 19 1.35 -14.42 5.39
CA SER A 19 0.86 -15.65 4.76
C SER A 19 0.14 -15.35 3.43
N GLY A 20 -0.64 -14.26 3.38
CA GLY A 20 -1.28 -13.77 2.16
C GLY A 20 -0.29 -13.34 1.07
N GLN A 21 0.90 -12.86 1.43
CA GLN A 21 1.98 -12.56 0.47
C GLN A 21 2.70 -13.82 -0.04
N LEU A 22 2.71 -14.90 0.75
CA LEU A 22 3.37 -16.17 0.40
C LEU A 22 2.45 -17.17 -0.31
N GLY A 23 1.15 -16.87 -0.41
CA GLY A 23 0.16 -17.77 -1.01
C GLY A 23 -0.27 -18.92 -0.09
N GLU A 24 0.01 -18.82 1.21
CA GLU A 24 -0.46 -19.78 2.22
C GLU A 24 -1.79 -19.30 2.80
N GLU A 25 -2.88 -20.00 2.49
CA GLU A 25 -4.21 -19.72 3.04
C GLU A 25 -4.30 -20.22 4.48
N ILE A 26 -3.86 -19.40 5.43
CA ILE A 26 -4.28 -19.54 6.83
C ILE A 26 -5.65 -18.89 6.93
N GLN A 27 -6.69 -19.73 7.03
CA GLN A 27 -8.07 -19.27 7.26
C GLN A 27 -8.16 -18.61 8.64
N SER A 28 -8.38 -17.29 8.63
CA SER A 28 -8.77 -16.52 9.81
C SER A 28 -10.29 -16.36 9.81
N GLU A 29 -10.95 -16.82 10.87
CA GLU A 29 -12.38 -16.61 11.16
C GLU A 29 -12.76 -15.15 11.48
N GLU A 30 -11.86 -14.19 11.32
CA GLU A 30 -12.12 -12.75 11.43
C GLU A 30 -11.89 -12.02 10.11
N SER A 31 -12.31 -12.63 9.00
CA SER A 31 -12.67 -11.82 7.83
C SER A 31 -13.94 -11.06 8.19
N GLY A 32 -13.85 -9.73 8.29
CA GLY A 32 -15.03 -8.86 8.30
C GLY A 32 -15.86 -9.16 7.06
N SER A 33 -16.80 -10.09 7.21
CA SER A 33 -17.72 -10.46 6.15
C SER A 33 -18.47 -9.21 5.73
N ALA A 34 -18.60 -9.03 4.41
CA ALA A 34 -19.45 -7.99 3.81
C ALA A 34 -20.90 -8.01 4.36
N THR A 35 -21.31 -9.08 5.06
CA THR A 35 -22.60 -9.22 5.73
C THR A 35 -22.89 -8.21 6.85
N GLY A 36 -21.93 -7.35 7.24
CA GLY A 36 -22.14 -6.28 8.23
C GLY A 36 -22.39 -4.87 7.65
N PHE A 37 -22.10 -4.64 6.37
CA PHE A 37 -22.43 -3.37 5.70
C PHE A 37 -23.91 -3.48 5.29
N GLY A 38 -24.80 -3.03 6.17
CA GLY A 38 -26.25 -3.21 6.03
C GLY A 38 -26.82 -2.84 4.65
N ASP A 39 -28.01 -3.37 4.35
CA ASP A 39 -28.72 -3.37 3.05
C ASP A 39 -28.93 -1.98 2.40
N ASP A 40 -28.60 -0.90 3.12
CA ASP A 40 -28.71 0.51 2.70
C ASP A 40 -27.39 1.08 2.15
N ALA A 41 -26.35 0.24 2.00
CA ALA A 41 -25.07 0.64 1.43
C ALA A 41 -25.12 0.68 -0.11
N GLN A 42 -24.75 1.82 -0.68
CA GLN A 42 -24.59 1.95 -2.12
C GLN A 42 -23.24 1.36 -2.55
N SER A 43 -23.18 0.74 -3.74
CA SER A 43 -21.93 0.16 -4.23
C SER A 43 -21.71 0.40 -5.72
N VAL A 44 -20.44 0.55 -6.08
CA VAL A 44 -19.97 0.69 -7.46
C VAL A 44 -18.85 -0.31 -7.68
N SER A 45 -18.86 -1.00 -8.84
CA SER A 45 -17.83 -1.96 -9.22
C SER A 45 -17.00 -1.43 -10.38
N TRP A 46 -15.68 -1.58 -10.29
CA TRP A 46 -14.75 -1.24 -11.37
C TRP A 46 -13.81 -2.40 -11.67
N ARG A 47 -13.55 -2.63 -12.95
CA ARG A 47 -12.58 -3.61 -13.41
C ARG A 47 -11.24 -2.94 -13.65
N VAL A 48 -10.21 -3.43 -12.99
CA VAL A 48 -8.89 -2.82 -12.99
C VAL A 48 -8.21 -2.99 -14.34
N GLN A 49 -7.97 -1.88 -15.04
CA GLN A 49 -7.32 -1.89 -16.35
C GLN A 49 -5.83 -1.52 -16.28
N ASN A 50 -5.40 -0.93 -15.17
CA ASN A 50 -4.04 -0.47 -14.93
C ASN A 50 -3.04 -1.64 -15.07
N PRO A 51 -1.93 -1.47 -15.83
CA PRO A 51 -0.99 -2.54 -16.14
C PRO A 51 -0.38 -3.17 -14.87
N ASN A 52 -0.08 -2.35 -13.87
CA ASN A 52 0.51 -2.77 -12.60
C ASN A 52 -0.53 -2.96 -11.47
N GLY A 53 -1.83 -2.92 -11.78
CA GLY A 53 -2.88 -2.99 -10.76
C GLY A 53 -3.00 -1.71 -9.90
N LEU A 54 -3.50 -1.85 -8.68
CA LEU A 54 -3.65 -0.74 -7.73
C LEU A 54 -2.41 -0.67 -6.80
N HIS A 55 -1.27 -0.27 -7.36
CA HIS A 55 -0.03 -0.06 -6.61
C HIS A 55 -0.04 1.27 -5.83
N VAL A 56 1.08 1.61 -5.18
CA VAL A 56 1.22 2.73 -4.23
C VAL A 56 0.73 4.07 -4.80
N ARG A 57 1.01 4.39 -6.08
CA ARG A 57 0.63 5.66 -6.72
C ARG A 57 -0.89 5.80 -6.99
N PRO A 58 -1.55 4.89 -7.74
CA PRO A 58 -3.01 4.96 -7.93
C PRO A 58 -3.77 4.75 -6.63
N ALA A 59 -3.24 3.97 -5.68
CA ALA A 59 -3.82 3.82 -4.35
C ALA A 59 -3.73 5.11 -3.53
N ALA A 60 -2.61 5.85 -3.57
CA ALA A 60 -2.51 7.16 -2.93
C ALA A 60 -3.53 8.16 -3.48
N LYS A 61 -3.70 8.23 -4.81
CA LYS A 61 -4.72 9.09 -5.44
C LYS A 61 -6.15 8.73 -5.01
N LEU A 62 -6.43 7.43 -4.86
CA LEU A 62 -7.71 6.96 -4.33
C LEU A 62 -7.91 7.40 -2.86
N VAL A 63 -6.89 7.22 -2.01
CA VAL A 63 -6.94 7.66 -0.61
C VAL A 63 -7.17 9.18 -0.52
N GLU A 64 -6.41 9.97 -1.25
CA GLU A 64 -6.52 11.44 -1.28
C GLU A 64 -7.90 11.90 -1.73
N ALA A 65 -8.48 11.27 -2.77
CA ALA A 65 -9.81 11.62 -3.24
C ALA A 65 -10.92 11.21 -2.28
N LEU A 66 -10.73 10.13 -1.51
CA LEU A 66 -11.75 9.62 -0.57
C LEU A 66 -11.61 10.14 0.87
N ALA A 67 -10.46 10.71 1.22
CA ALA A 67 -10.17 11.31 2.53
C ALA A 67 -11.14 12.42 2.95
N PRO A 68 -11.56 13.38 2.10
CA PRO A 68 -12.38 14.51 2.53
C PRO A 68 -13.86 14.19 2.76
N PHE A 69 -14.34 13.01 2.36
CA PHE A 69 -15.76 12.66 2.49
C PHE A 69 -16.12 12.13 3.88
N ASP A 70 -17.19 12.62 4.48
CA ASP A 70 -17.75 12.06 5.71
C ASP A 70 -18.74 10.92 5.38
N ALA A 71 -18.15 9.76 5.09
CA ALA A 71 -18.85 8.52 4.76
C ALA A 71 -18.05 7.31 5.25
N GLU A 72 -18.77 6.24 5.61
CA GLU A 72 -18.17 4.93 5.81
C GLU A 72 -17.93 4.27 4.45
N LEU A 73 -16.69 3.87 4.20
CA LEU A 73 -16.25 3.32 2.92
C LEU A 73 -15.59 1.95 3.14
N LEU A 74 -15.92 0.98 2.30
CA LEU A 74 -15.25 -0.31 2.21
C LEU A 74 -14.92 -0.63 0.77
N LEU A 75 -13.69 -1.06 0.51
CA LEU A 75 -13.29 -1.60 -0.77
C LEU A 75 -13.20 -3.11 -0.68
N GLU A 76 -13.94 -3.79 -1.55
CA GLU A 76 -14.00 -5.24 -1.61
C GLU A 76 -13.31 -5.78 -2.86
N LYS A 77 -12.57 -6.87 -2.68
CA LYS A 77 -12.04 -7.71 -3.75
C LYS A 77 -12.20 -9.18 -3.37
N SER A 78 -12.94 -9.94 -4.17
CA SER A 78 -13.09 -11.40 -4.00
C SER A 78 -13.47 -11.82 -2.56
N GLY A 79 -14.35 -11.05 -1.90
CA GLY A 79 -14.80 -11.30 -0.52
C GLY A 79 -13.89 -10.74 0.59
N LYS A 80 -12.73 -10.15 0.26
CA LYS A 80 -11.90 -9.41 1.22
C LYS A 80 -12.28 -7.94 1.20
N CYS A 81 -12.60 -7.39 2.37
CA CYS A 81 -12.96 -5.98 2.54
C CYS A 81 -11.84 -5.24 3.27
N VAL A 82 -11.49 -4.05 2.78
CA VAL A 82 -10.49 -3.16 3.37
C VAL A 82 -11.00 -1.72 3.40
N ASN A 83 -10.43 -0.90 4.29
CA ASN A 83 -10.65 0.53 4.31
C ASN A 83 -9.91 1.19 3.12
N PRO A 84 -10.61 1.84 2.18
CA PRO A 84 -10.00 2.52 1.05
C PRO A 84 -9.22 3.79 1.41
N ARG A 85 -9.25 4.23 2.68
CA ARG A 85 -8.45 5.35 3.20
C ARG A 85 -7.10 4.92 3.76
N SER A 86 -6.90 3.63 4.01
CA SER A 86 -5.60 3.11 4.44
C SER A 86 -4.84 2.58 3.23
N LEU A 87 -3.74 3.26 2.91
CA LEU A 87 -2.84 2.83 1.85
C LEU A 87 -2.21 1.45 2.16
N ASN A 88 -1.97 1.16 3.45
CA ASN A 88 -1.48 -0.14 3.90
C ASN A 88 -2.49 -1.25 3.63
N GLN A 89 -3.77 -1.04 3.95
CA GLN A 89 -4.79 -2.07 3.70
C GLN A 89 -5.05 -2.28 2.19
N LEU A 90 -4.97 -1.21 1.39
CA LEU A 90 -5.01 -1.32 -0.08
C LEU A 90 -3.85 -2.15 -0.63
N ALA A 91 -2.64 -1.98 -0.08
CA ALA A 91 -1.48 -2.80 -0.45
C ALA A 91 -1.68 -4.29 -0.11
N ILE A 92 -2.32 -4.59 1.02
CA ILE A 92 -2.65 -5.97 1.44
C ILE A 92 -3.67 -6.62 0.49
N LEU A 93 -4.62 -5.83 -0.07
CA LEU A 93 -5.64 -6.32 -1.01
C LEU A 93 -5.04 -6.85 -2.33
N GLN A 94 -3.79 -6.46 -2.65
CA GLN A 94 -3.02 -6.91 -3.82
C GLN A 94 -3.85 -6.92 -5.11
N VAL A 95 -4.47 -5.78 -5.45
CA VAL A 95 -5.31 -5.66 -6.66
C VAL A 95 -4.44 -5.68 -7.91
N ARG A 96 -4.69 -6.61 -8.83
CA ARG A 96 -3.96 -6.79 -10.08
C ARG A 96 -4.80 -6.40 -11.28
N LYS A 97 -4.14 -6.22 -12.43
CA LYS A 97 -4.83 -6.01 -13.71
C LYS A 97 -5.84 -7.14 -13.97
N GLY A 98 -7.06 -6.76 -14.32
CA GLY A 98 -8.15 -7.68 -14.64
C GLY A 98 -9.05 -8.03 -13.46
N ASP A 99 -8.65 -7.72 -12.22
CA ASP A 99 -9.47 -7.91 -11.03
C ASP A 99 -10.66 -6.94 -11.02
N THR A 100 -11.76 -7.36 -10.41
CA THR A 100 -12.91 -6.49 -10.14
C THR A 100 -12.90 -6.09 -8.68
N ILE A 101 -12.89 -4.78 -8.42
CA ILE A 101 -13.03 -4.21 -7.09
C ILE A 101 -14.39 -3.54 -6.95
N ARG A 102 -14.97 -3.60 -5.75
CA ARG A 102 -16.26 -3.00 -5.43
C ARG A 102 -16.10 -2.02 -4.27
N LEU A 103 -16.39 -0.76 -4.50
CA LEU A 103 -16.46 0.24 -3.44
C LEU A 103 -17.89 0.25 -2.88
N LEU A 104 -18.02 0.04 -1.59
CA LEU A 104 -19.25 0.20 -0.82
C LEU A 104 -19.16 1.50 -0.02
N ALA A 105 -20.22 2.30 -0.04
CA ALA A 105 -20.30 3.56 0.67
C ALA A 105 -21.61 3.67 1.44
N ARG A 106 -21.54 4.23 2.65
CA ARG A 106 -22.70 4.51 3.52
C ARG A 106 -22.55 5.86 4.20
N GLY A 107 -23.64 6.60 4.33
CA GLY A 107 -23.69 7.89 5.03
C GLY A 107 -24.12 9.05 4.12
N ALA A 108 -24.05 10.27 4.66
CA ALA A 108 -24.59 11.47 4.00
C ALA A 108 -23.88 11.83 2.68
N GLN A 109 -22.60 11.44 2.54
CA GLN A 109 -21.79 11.70 1.35
C GLN A 109 -21.45 10.43 0.56
N ALA A 110 -22.21 9.34 0.76
CA ALA A 110 -21.97 8.07 0.07
C ALA A 110 -21.99 8.21 -1.46
N GLU A 111 -23.01 8.88 -2.00
CA GLU A 111 -23.16 9.08 -3.45
C GLU A 111 -22.02 9.95 -4.04
N LEU A 112 -21.57 10.97 -3.30
CA LEU A 112 -20.45 11.82 -3.71
C LEU A 112 -19.12 11.05 -3.72
N ALA A 113 -18.89 10.21 -2.71
CA ALA A 113 -17.69 9.37 -2.62
C ALA A 113 -17.65 8.32 -3.76
N LEU A 114 -18.80 7.71 -4.07
CA LEU A 114 -18.92 6.78 -5.19
C LEU A 114 -18.69 7.48 -6.54
N ALA A 115 -19.23 8.68 -6.73
CA ALA A 115 -19.02 9.47 -7.93
C ALA A 115 -17.53 9.87 -8.10
N ALA A 116 -16.86 10.25 -7.01
CA ALA A 116 -15.42 10.54 -7.03
C ALA A 116 -14.59 9.31 -7.41
N PHE A 117 -14.96 8.14 -6.87
CA PHE A 117 -14.34 6.86 -7.24
C PHE A 117 -14.55 6.53 -8.72
N GLU A 118 -15.76 6.66 -9.25
CA GLU A 118 -16.03 6.45 -10.68
C GLU A 118 -15.23 7.39 -11.56
N HIS A 119 -15.11 8.65 -11.18
CA HIS A 119 -14.34 9.64 -11.93
C HIS A 119 -12.86 9.26 -12.00
N LEU A 120 -12.26 8.87 -10.87
CA LEU A 120 -10.88 8.37 -10.84
C LEU A 120 -10.73 7.08 -11.64
N ALA A 121 -11.69 6.17 -11.53
CA ALA A 121 -11.69 4.90 -12.23
C ALA A 121 -11.75 5.07 -13.76
N GLN A 122 -12.48 6.08 -14.26
CA GLN A 122 -12.52 6.47 -15.67
C GLN A 122 -11.18 7.06 -16.14
N GLN A 123 -10.46 7.74 -15.25
CA GLN A 123 -9.11 8.25 -15.50
C GLN A 123 -8.01 7.23 -15.20
N HIS A 124 -8.37 5.95 -14.97
CA HIS A 124 -7.43 4.89 -14.62
C HIS A 124 -6.53 5.26 -13.44
N PHE A 125 -7.05 6.00 -12.46
CA PHE A 125 -6.31 6.49 -11.30
C PHE A 125 -5.06 7.31 -11.67
N GLY A 126 -5.10 8.01 -12.81
CA GLY A 126 -4.01 8.84 -13.30
C GLY A 126 -2.83 8.05 -13.89
N GLU A 127 -2.99 6.76 -14.16
CA GLU A 127 -2.00 5.95 -14.89
C GLU A 127 -2.29 6.00 -16.39
N SER A 128 -1.24 6.13 -17.20
CA SER A 128 -1.37 5.91 -18.63
C SER A 128 -1.58 4.42 -18.87
N VAL A 129 -2.79 4.03 -19.28
CA VAL A 129 -3.04 2.71 -19.85
C VAL A 129 -2.44 2.73 -21.25
N ALA A 130 -1.11 2.70 -21.31
CA ALA A 130 -0.43 2.34 -22.54
C ALA A 130 -0.95 0.94 -22.89
N ASN A 131 -1.76 0.87 -23.94
CA ASN A 131 -1.86 -0.35 -24.72
C ASN A 131 -0.43 -0.80 -24.96
N GLY A 132 -0.18 -2.10 -24.84
CA GLY A 132 1.13 -2.69 -25.10
C GLY A 132 1.51 -2.52 -26.57
N ASP A 133 1.72 -1.28 -26.99
CA ASP A 133 2.51 -0.96 -28.14
C ASP A 133 3.86 -1.54 -27.81
N ASN A 134 4.26 -2.47 -28.66
CA ASN A 134 5.65 -2.74 -28.98
C ASN A 134 6.41 -1.42 -28.90
N ALA A 135 6.92 -1.06 -27.73
CA ALA A 135 8.06 -0.20 -27.64
C ALA A 135 9.13 -1.07 -28.29
N GLU A 136 9.27 -0.92 -29.61
CA GLU A 136 10.44 -1.37 -30.34
C GLU A 136 11.59 -0.77 -29.55
N LEU A 137 12.21 -1.61 -28.72
CA LEU A 137 13.32 -1.20 -27.88
C LEU A 137 14.45 -0.83 -28.84
N ALA A 138 14.53 0.44 -29.19
CA ALA A 138 15.55 0.99 -30.04
C ALA A 138 16.82 1.15 -29.19
N GLY A 139 17.62 0.09 -29.15
CA GLY A 139 18.94 0.09 -28.55
C GLY A 139 20.02 0.08 -29.63
N ILE A 140 21.14 0.75 -29.36
CA ILE A 140 22.37 0.47 -30.11
C ILE A 140 22.85 -0.90 -29.63
N MET A 141 22.92 -1.89 -30.52
CA MET A 141 23.56 -3.17 -30.22
C MET A 141 25.00 -2.90 -29.78
N VAL A 142 25.30 -3.20 -28.51
CA VAL A 142 26.69 -3.29 -28.07
C VAL A 142 27.33 -4.40 -28.90
N PRO A 143 28.47 -4.16 -29.56
CA PRO A 143 29.17 -5.20 -30.32
C PRO A 143 29.35 -6.42 -29.44
N ASN A 144 29.19 -7.64 -30.00
CA ASN A 144 29.55 -8.88 -29.32
C ASN A 144 31.05 -8.88 -29.01
N GLY A 145 31.42 -8.24 -27.91
CA GLY A 145 32.77 -8.14 -27.38
C GLY A 145 32.89 -9.05 -26.17
N VAL A 146 34.00 -9.77 -26.09
CA VAL A 146 34.32 -10.55 -24.89
C VAL A 146 34.74 -9.56 -23.80
N VAL A 147 33.84 -9.26 -22.87
CA VAL A 147 34.19 -8.51 -21.65
C VAL A 147 34.84 -9.49 -20.66
N ARG A 148 36.08 -9.19 -20.25
CA ARG A 148 36.77 -9.91 -19.17
C ARG A 148 37.00 -8.94 -18.03
N GLY A 149 36.54 -9.30 -16.84
CA GLY A 149 36.76 -8.56 -15.62
C GLY A 149 36.77 -9.50 -14.42
N PRO A 150 37.34 -9.07 -13.29
CA PRO A 150 37.27 -9.85 -12.05
C PRO A 150 35.81 -9.98 -11.61
N ILE A 151 35.40 -11.21 -11.27
CA ILE A 151 34.12 -11.46 -10.60
C ILE A 151 34.41 -11.49 -9.10
N LEU A 152 33.80 -10.59 -8.35
CA LEU A 152 33.79 -10.63 -6.90
C LEU A 152 32.52 -11.36 -6.47
N GLN A 153 32.66 -12.62 -6.06
CA GLN A 153 31.57 -13.35 -5.42
C GLN A 153 31.52 -12.90 -3.96
N LEU A 154 30.64 -11.96 -3.65
CA LEU A 154 30.29 -11.71 -2.26
C LEU A 154 29.49 -12.92 -1.77
N PRO A 155 29.99 -13.71 -0.79
CA PRO A 155 29.13 -14.67 -0.13
C PRO A 155 27.96 -13.88 0.49
N PRO A 156 26.72 -14.42 0.50
CA PRO A 156 25.65 -13.77 1.22
C PRO A 156 26.14 -13.57 2.64
N ALA A 157 26.32 -12.30 3.02
CA ALA A 157 26.51 -11.97 4.42
C ALA A 157 25.23 -12.43 5.08
N MET A 158 25.25 -13.59 5.73
CA MET A 158 24.21 -13.93 6.67
C MET A 158 24.33 -12.87 7.74
N THR A 159 23.51 -11.83 7.63
CA THR A 159 23.29 -10.89 8.71
C THR A 159 22.95 -11.75 9.91
N ALA A 160 23.86 -11.79 10.88
CA ALA A 160 23.60 -12.49 12.12
C ALA A 160 22.37 -11.83 12.71
N PHE A 161 21.24 -12.54 12.69
CA PHE A 161 20.07 -12.11 13.42
C PHE A 161 20.44 -12.24 14.89
N ILE A 162 20.71 -11.10 15.53
CA ILE A 162 20.97 -11.05 16.97
C ILE A 162 19.60 -10.86 17.62
N PRO A 163 18.98 -11.92 18.17
CA PRO A 163 17.69 -11.79 18.85
C PRO A 163 17.88 -10.84 20.03
N ARG A 164 17.16 -9.72 19.99
CA ARG A 164 17.16 -8.73 21.07
C ARG A 164 15.91 -8.93 21.89
N THR A 165 16.07 -9.36 23.13
CA THR A 165 14.96 -9.43 24.09
C THR A 165 14.76 -8.05 24.69
N ILE A 166 13.56 -7.49 24.54
CA ILE A 166 13.17 -6.19 25.10
C ILE A 166 12.46 -6.46 26.43
N SER A 167 12.92 -5.86 27.52
CA SER A 167 12.21 -5.94 28.80
C SER A 167 10.98 -5.01 28.82
N ALA A 168 10.01 -5.26 29.70
CA ALA A 168 8.81 -4.44 29.80
C ALA A 168 9.11 -2.94 30.07
N GLU A 169 10.21 -2.65 30.75
CA GLU A 169 10.67 -1.29 31.06
C GLU A 169 11.25 -0.57 29.83
N GLN A 170 11.78 -1.32 28.87
CA GLN A 170 12.40 -0.78 27.65
C GLN A 170 11.41 -0.52 26.52
N VAL A 171 10.16 -1.01 26.64
CA VAL A 171 9.14 -0.85 25.59
C VAL A 171 8.88 0.62 25.27
N ALA A 172 8.80 1.47 26.29
CA ALA A 172 8.56 2.91 26.11
C ALA A 172 9.71 3.59 25.33
N ASP A 173 10.96 3.24 25.65
CA ASP A 173 12.12 3.77 24.95
C ASP A 173 12.17 3.30 23.48
N GLU A 174 11.78 2.05 23.22
CA GLU A 174 11.72 1.49 21.86
C GLU A 174 10.58 2.12 21.03
N GLN A 175 9.40 2.32 21.62
CA GLN A 175 8.30 3.07 20.99
C GLN A 175 8.73 4.51 20.67
N GLN A 176 9.41 5.19 21.60
CA GLN A 176 9.93 6.54 21.36
C GLN A 176 11.02 6.54 20.27
N ARG A 177 11.88 5.52 20.21
CA ARG A 177 12.87 5.38 19.14
C ARG A 177 12.20 5.18 17.78
N LEU A 178 11.16 4.35 17.71
CA LEU A 178 10.36 4.15 16.50
C LEU A 178 9.72 5.47 16.05
N GLN A 179 9.03 6.18 16.95
CA GLN A 179 8.41 7.48 16.63
C GLN A 179 9.43 8.49 16.07
N ARG A 180 10.62 8.60 16.69
CA ARG A 180 11.70 9.45 16.17
C ARG A 180 12.15 9.03 14.77
N ALA A 181 12.28 7.72 14.52
CA ALA A 181 12.67 7.21 13.22
C ALA A 181 11.59 7.49 12.15
N LEU A 182 10.30 7.36 12.48
CA LEU A 182 9.20 7.68 11.58
C LEU A 182 9.20 9.18 11.22
N ILE A 183 9.34 10.06 12.20
CA ILE A 183 9.43 11.52 11.98
C ILE A 183 10.63 11.87 11.08
N GLN A 184 11.80 11.30 11.36
CA GLN A 184 13.00 11.55 10.55
C GLN A 184 12.79 11.06 9.11
N THR A 185 12.26 9.86 8.93
CA THR A 185 12.01 9.28 7.60
C THR A 185 10.99 10.10 6.81
N ALA A 186 9.93 10.60 7.47
CA ALA A 186 8.95 11.46 6.83
C ALA A 186 9.58 12.76 6.32
N THR A 187 10.46 13.37 7.13
CA THR A 187 11.23 14.58 6.76
C THR A 187 12.16 14.30 5.59
N ASP A 188 12.87 13.16 5.61
CA ASP A 188 13.79 12.77 4.54
C ASP A 188 13.04 12.56 3.21
N LEU A 189 11.86 11.92 3.26
CA LEU A 189 10.99 11.73 2.09
C LEU A 189 10.48 13.06 1.53
N GLU A 190 10.17 14.04 2.39
CA GLU A 190 9.72 15.36 1.96
C GLU A 190 10.84 16.10 1.20
N SER A 191 12.05 16.07 1.76
CA SER A 191 13.22 16.67 1.11
C SER A 191 13.52 16.02 -0.23
N LEU A 192 13.40 14.69 -0.31
CA LEU A 192 13.64 13.94 -1.54
C LEU A 192 12.55 14.22 -2.60
N ALA A 193 11.29 14.31 -2.19
CA ALA A 193 10.18 14.70 -3.05
C ALA A 193 10.42 16.07 -3.69
N ALA A 194 10.83 17.05 -2.90
CA ALA A 194 11.15 18.40 -3.38
C ALA A 194 12.34 18.40 -4.36
N GLN A 195 13.44 17.73 -4.01
CA GLN A 195 14.63 17.65 -4.88
C GLN A 195 14.32 16.99 -6.23
N VAL A 196 13.57 15.90 -6.22
CA VAL A 196 13.17 15.19 -7.44
C VAL A 196 12.19 16.01 -8.25
N GLY A 197 11.23 16.68 -7.60
CA GLY A 197 10.30 17.60 -8.23
C GLY A 197 11.01 18.74 -8.98
N GLU A 198 12.03 19.35 -8.37
CA GLU A 198 12.84 20.40 -9.00
C GLU A 198 13.70 19.88 -10.16
N THR A 199 14.25 18.67 -10.05
CA THR A 199 15.25 18.15 -11.01
C THR A 199 14.61 17.45 -12.20
N LEU A 200 13.54 16.68 -11.98
CA LEU A 200 12.94 15.77 -12.96
C LEU A 200 11.47 16.10 -13.25
N GLY A 201 10.82 16.95 -12.44
CA GLY A 201 9.41 17.34 -12.56
C GLY A 201 8.56 16.78 -11.41
N GLU A 202 7.49 17.50 -11.05
CA GLU A 202 6.62 17.19 -9.90
C GLU A 202 6.04 15.76 -9.95
N GLU A 203 5.74 15.25 -11.14
CA GLU A 203 5.17 13.90 -11.33
C GLU A 203 6.07 12.77 -10.83
N PHE A 204 7.39 12.97 -10.81
CA PHE A 204 8.35 12.00 -10.28
C PHE A 204 8.49 12.09 -8.76
N GLY A 205 8.17 13.26 -8.17
CA GLY A 205 8.12 13.48 -6.73
C GLY A 205 6.95 12.76 -6.05
N GLU A 206 5.84 12.54 -6.78
CA GLU A 206 4.64 11.86 -6.27
C GLU A 206 4.92 10.47 -5.65
N ILE A 207 5.97 9.77 -6.11
CA ILE A 207 6.37 8.48 -5.55
C ILE A 207 6.70 8.63 -4.06
N PHE A 208 7.39 9.69 -3.67
CA PHE A 208 7.80 9.90 -2.27
C PHE A 208 6.65 10.36 -1.40
N SER A 209 5.74 11.20 -1.92
CA SER A 209 4.48 11.56 -1.25
C SER A 209 3.64 10.33 -0.93
N ALA A 210 3.58 9.37 -1.86
CA ALA A 210 2.87 8.12 -1.62
C ALA A 210 3.51 7.26 -0.50
N HIS A 211 4.85 7.28 -0.37
CA HIS A 211 5.53 6.62 0.76
C HIS A 211 5.31 7.35 2.09
N GLN A 212 5.13 8.67 2.08
CA GLN A 212 4.76 9.40 3.31
C GLN A 212 3.38 8.98 3.81
N LEU A 213 2.39 8.84 2.91
CA LEU A 213 1.06 8.36 3.28
C LEU A 213 1.09 6.96 3.93
N LEU A 214 2.01 6.09 3.50
CA LEU A 214 2.20 4.78 4.14
C LEU A 214 2.68 4.93 5.59
N ILE A 215 3.66 5.79 5.84
CA ILE A 215 4.29 5.98 7.17
C ILE A 215 3.37 6.74 8.12
N SER A 216 2.52 7.62 7.59
CA SER A 216 1.59 8.45 8.36
C SER A 216 0.27 7.76 8.70
N ASP A 217 0.06 6.50 8.30
CA ASP A 217 -1.14 5.73 8.59
C ASP A 217 -1.34 5.55 10.11
N GLU A 218 -2.55 5.83 10.61
CA GLU A 218 -2.90 5.73 12.04
C GLU A 218 -2.70 4.31 12.59
N GLU A 219 -2.87 3.27 11.77
CA GLU A 219 -2.62 1.89 12.22
C GLU A 219 -1.18 1.70 12.67
N LEU A 220 -0.20 2.26 11.93
CA LEU A 220 1.22 2.21 12.29
C LEU A 220 1.55 3.05 13.51
N GLN A 221 0.75 4.07 13.81
CA GLN A 221 0.96 4.95 14.96
C GLN A 221 0.30 4.40 16.24
N SER A 222 -0.65 3.48 16.10
CA SER A 222 -1.42 2.89 17.21
C SER A 222 -0.74 1.70 17.91
N THR A 223 0.49 1.35 17.51
CA THR A 223 1.29 0.22 18.04
C THR A 223 2.21 0.64 19.19
#